data_AF-A0A7V1RCI5-F1
#
_entry.id   AF-A0A7V1RCI5-F1
#
_cell.length_a   1.000
_cell.length_b   1.000
_cell.length_c   1.000
_cell.angle_alpha   90.00
_cell.angle_beta   90.00
_cell.angle_gamma   90.00
#
_symmetry.space_group_name_H-M   'P 1'
#
loop_
_entity.id
_entity.type
_entity.pdbx_description
1 polymer ?
#
loop_
_entity_poly.entity_id
_entity_poly.type
_entity_poly.pdbx_seq_one_letter_code
_entity_poly.pdbx_strand_id
1 'polypeptide(L)'
;MSAQRQPIVIHRPPPPAHAPAEEPAAPQAPPAPTEAPHVRRLKIMLPLLLVLVFLVYAFTTNFIPSDSMLPTLRPGDHILTMRSWLAYPMGRMPARGDIIVFRGPDLPEEGYPPGADEEQPTGPRKFGVFRNESGEILIKRVVGLPGETVQVVGTEVFINGFRMERHYKVIPPTPDLGDYPFAVQEPLKLGPDELFVLGDNLANSDDGRFWGPLKRSQVIGKFVGVLFHESNGPNMRRAGKS
;
A
#
# COMPACT_ATOMS: atom_id res chain seq x y z
N MET A 1 -25.11 -62.31 112.16
CA MET A 1 -26.40 -62.38 111.43
C MET A 1 -26.27 -61.49 110.20
N SER A 2 -26.13 -62.12 109.02
CA SER A 2 -25.89 -61.43 107.74
C SER A 2 -27.23 -61.21 107.03
N ALA A 3 -27.55 -59.96 106.67
CA ALA A 3 -28.79 -59.60 106.00
C ALA A 3 -28.62 -59.67 104.47
N GLN A 4 -29.34 -60.60 103.84
CA GLN A 4 -29.49 -60.69 102.38
C GLN A 4 -30.31 -59.49 101.87
N ARG A 5 -29.74 -58.70 100.95
CA ARG A 5 -30.47 -57.75 100.11
C ARG A 5 -30.56 -58.33 98.71
N GLN A 6 -31.78 -58.47 98.19
CA GLN A 6 -32.04 -58.92 96.83
C GLN A 6 -31.65 -57.82 95.82
N PRO A 7 -31.14 -58.19 94.63
CA PRO A 7 -30.78 -57.21 93.61
C PRO A 7 -32.00 -56.68 92.84
N ILE A 8 -32.02 -55.37 92.62
CA ILE A 8 -33.00 -54.63 91.81
C ILE A 8 -32.74 -54.93 90.33
N VAL A 9 -33.75 -55.40 89.61
CA VAL A 9 -33.72 -55.61 88.16
C VAL A 9 -34.00 -54.27 87.46
N ILE A 10 -33.00 -53.72 86.77
CA ILE A 10 -33.15 -52.49 85.98
C ILE A 10 -33.44 -52.88 84.52
N HIS A 11 -34.65 -52.59 84.04
CA HIS A 11 -35.00 -52.67 82.61
C HIS A 11 -34.25 -51.57 81.85
N ARG A 12 -33.40 -51.95 80.88
CA ARG A 12 -32.81 -51.00 79.92
C ARG A 12 -33.83 -50.66 78.82
N PRO A 13 -34.01 -49.39 78.44
CA PRO A 13 -34.78 -49.02 77.25
C PRO A 13 -34.05 -49.51 75.97
N PRO A 14 -34.79 -49.77 74.87
CA PRO A 14 -34.19 -50.19 73.61
C PRO A 14 -33.28 -49.09 73.03
N PRO A 15 -32.22 -49.46 72.29
CA PRO A 15 -31.27 -48.51 71.73
C PRO A 15 -31.95 -47.59 70.69
N PRO A 16 -31.56 -46.32 70.59
CA PRO A 16 -32.11 -45.41 69.59
C PRO A 16 -31.76 -45.89 68.17
N ALA A 17 -32.72 -45.75 67.25
CA ALA A 17 -32.54 -46.07 65.84
C ALA A 17 -31.36 -45.29 65.26
N HIS A 18 -30.47 -45.98 64.54
CA HIS A 18 -29.31 -45.37 63.87
C HIS A 18 -29.79 -44.28 62.90
N ALA A 19 -29.31 -43.05 63.10
CA ALA A 19 -29.45 -41.99 62.11
C ALA A 19 -28.74 -42.42 60.80
N PRO A 20 -29.29 -42.11 59.62
CA PRO A 20 -28.60 -42.39 58.36
C PRO A 20 -27.26 -41.65 58.37
N ALA A 21 -26.17 -42.38 58.07
CA ALA A 21 -24.84 -41.78 57.98
C ALA A 21 -24.81 -40.75 56.85
N GLU A 22 -24.41 -39.51 57.14
CA GLU A 22 -24.07 -38.54 56.11
C GLU A 22 -22.89 -39.07 55.30
N GLU A 23 -23.12 -39.29 54.01
CA GLU A 23 -22.07 -39.63 53.05
C GLU A 23 -21.10 -38.45 52.95
N PRO A 24 -19.78 -38.65 53.22
CA PRO A 24 -18.82 -37.56 53.20
C PRO A 24 -18.77 -36.94 51.80
N ALA A 25 -19.02 -35.62 51.73
CA ALA A 25 -18.95 -34.87 50.47
C ALA A 25 -17.62 -35.12 49.77
N ALA A 26 -17.67 -35.48 48.48
CA ALA A 26 -16.49 -35.70 47.66
C ALA A 26 -15.55 -34.48 47.73
N PRO A 27 -14.21 -34.66 47.76
CA PRO A 27 -13.27 -33.54 47.76
C PRO A 27 -13.55 -32.63 46.56
N GLN A 28 -13.80 -31.35 46.82
CA GLN A 28 -13.93 -30.37 45.76
C GLN A 28 -12.62 -30.36 44.95
N ALA A 29 -12.73 -30.48 43.63
CA ALA A 29 -11.57 -30.42 42.76
C ALA A 29 -10.82 -29.09 43.00
N PRO A 30 -9.48 -29.09 43.03
CA PRO A 30 -8.71 -27.88 43.23
C PRO A 30 -9.10 -26.83 42.17
N PRO A 31 -9.19 -25.54 42.53
CA PRO A 31 -9.49 -24.50 41.56
C PRO A 31 -8.42 -24.52 40.46
N ALA A 32 -8.86 -24.40 39.20
CA ALA A 32 -7.95 -24.36 38.07
C ALA A 32 -6.90 -23.25 38.29
N PRO A 33 -5.63 -23.48 37.92
CA PRO A 33 -4.57 -22.51 38.16
C PRO A 33 -4.90 -21.18 37.46
N THR A 34 -5.09 -20.12 38.24
CA THR A 34 -5.30 -18.76 37.75
C THR A 34 -4.02 -18.29 37.06
N GLU A 35 -4.11 -18.02 35.75
CA GLU A 35 -2.98 -17.54 34.95
C GLU A 35 -2.39 -16.25 35.54
N ALA A 36 -1.06 -16.21 35.69
CA ALA A 36 -0.39 -15.05 36.27
C ALA A 36 -0.65 -13.78 35.43
N PRO A 37 -0.87 -12.61 36.06
CA PRO A 37 -1.33 -11.40 35.37
C PRO A 37 -0.36 -10.92 34.29
N HIS A 38 0.94 -11.22 34.41
CA HIS A 38 1.94 -10.89 33.40
C HIS A 38 1.82 -11.75 32.14
N VAL A 39 1.44 -13.03 32.25
CA VAL A 39 1.22 -13.91 31.07
C VAL A 39 -0.01 -13.46 30.29
N ARG A 40 -1.09 -13.10 30.99
CA ARG A 40 -2.29 -12.51 30.37
C ARG A 40 -1.98 -11.19 29.64
N ARG A 41 -1.16 -10.31 30.24
CA ARG A 41 -0.72 -9.06 29.60
C ARG A 41 0.13 -9.34 28.36
N LEU A 42 1.06 -10.29 28.44
CA LEU A 42 1.94 -10.66 27.32
C LEU A 42 1.14 -11.19 26.13
N LYS A 43 0.14 -12.04 26.36
CA LYS A 43 -0.75 -12.57 25.29
C LYS A 43 -1.55 -11.48 24.56
N ILE A 44 -1.79 -10.34 25.18
CA ILE A 44 -2.48 -9.19 24.55
C ILE A 44 -1.48 -8.24 23.91
N MET A 45 -0.36 -7.97 24.57
CA MET A 45 0.66 -7.04 24.09
C MET A 45 1.41 -7.57 22.87
N LEU A 46 1.71 -8.87 22.84
CA LEU A 46 2.44 -9.48 21.72
C LEU A 46 1.70 -9.33 20.38
N PRO A 47 0.42 -9.71 20.22
CA PRO A 47 -0.28 -9.52 18.94
C PRO A 47 -0.46 -8.04 18.59
N LEU A 48 -0.69 -7.16 19.57
CA LEU A 48 -0.77 -5.71 19.30
C LEU A 48 0.56 -5.15 18.79
N LEU A 49 1.68 -5.57 19.39
CA LEU A 49 3.01 -5.20 18.92
C LEU A 49 3.29 -5.75 17.52
N LEU A 50 2.92 -7.00 17.24
CA LEU A 50 3.08 -7.60 15.92
C LEU A 50 2.24 -6.86 14.86
N VAL A 51 1.00 -6.47 15.20
CA VAL A 51 0.15 -5.65 14.32
C VAL A 51 0.80 -4.28 14.10
N LEU A 52 1.32 -3.63 15.13
CA LEU A 52 1.99 -2.34 15.00
C LEU A 52 3.22 -2.43 14.09
N VAL A 53 4.09 -3.43 14.30
CA VAL A 53 5.27 -3.67 13.46
C VAL A 53 4.85 -3.96 12.02
N PHE A 54 3.82 -4.78 11.83
CA PHE A 54 3.27 -5.06 10.51
C PHE A 54 2.77 -3.78 9.83
N LEU A 55 2.04 -2.91 10.53
CA LEU A 55 1.54 -1.65 9.99
C LEU A 55 2.69 -0.70 9.59
N VAL A 56 3.71 -0.57 10.43
CA VAL A 56 4.90 0.26 10.12
C VAL A 56 5.69 -0.30 8.92
N TYR A 57 5.73 -1.62 8.74
CA TYR A 57 6.38 -2.24 7.59
C TYR A 57 5.52 -2.11 6.32
N ALA A 58 4.20 -2.21 6.45
CA ALA A 58 3.21 -2.18 5.37
C ALA A 58 3.01 -0.80 4.74
N PHE A 59 3.19 0.27 5.51
CA PHE A 59 2.91 1.64 5.08
C PHE A 59 4.15 2.54 5.20
N THR A 60 4.35 3.40 4.21
CA THR A 60 5.40 4.44 4.22
C THR A 60 4.78 5.81 4.01
N THR A 61 5.42 6.84 4.57
CA THR A 61 5.10 8.23 4.26
C THR A 61 6.10 8.75 3.22
N ASN A 62 5.64 9.50 2.22
CA ASN A 62 6.49 10.09 1.18
C ASN A 62 6.09 11.55 0.94
N PHE A 63 7.08 12.40 0.70
CA PHE A 63 6.88 13.81 0.37
C PHE A 63 6.73 13.99 -1.15
N ILE A 64 5.83 14.88 -1.58
CA ILE A 64 5.64 15.23 -2.99
C ILE A 64 6.38 16.54 -3.30
N PRO A 65 7.47 16.49 -4.09
CA PRO A 65 8.25 17.68 -4.42
C PRO A 65 7.80 18.39 -5.71
N SER A 66 6.98 17.74 -6.55
CA SER A 66 6.66 18.21 -7.91
C SER A 66 5.16 18.29 -8.18
N ASP A 67 4.82 18.99 -9.26
CA ASP A 67 3.46 19.32 -9.69
C ASP A 67 2.93 18.40 -10.80
N SER A 68 3.67 17.34 -11.15
CA SER A 68 3.31 16.37 -12.21
C SER A 68 1.99 15.64 -11.96
N MET A 69 1.54 15.60 -10.71
CA MET A 69 0.29 14.97 -10.30
C MET A 69 -0.82 15.97 -9.97
N LEU A 70 -0.65 17.26 -10.29
CA LEU A 70 -1.74 18.23 -10.15
C LEU A 70 -2.94 17.85 -11.05
N PRO A 71 -4.19 18.07 -10.59
CA PRO A 71 -4.56 18.65 -9.29
C PRO A 71 -4.64 17.64 -8.15
N THR A 72 -4.44 16.34 -8.42
CA THR A 72 -4.62 15.24 -7.47
C THR A 72 -3.66 15.30 -6.30
N LEU A 73 -2.37 15.54 -6.58
CA LEU A 73 -1.33 15.75 -5.56
C LEU A 73 -0.61 17.06 -5.84
N ARG A 74 -0.27 17.77 -4.77
CA ARG A 74 0.36 19.09 -4.80
C ARG A 74 1.78 19.00 -4.23
N PRO A 75 2.72 19.83 -4.72
CA PRO A 75 3.97 20.04 -4.01
C PRO A 75 3.70 20.40 -2.54
N GLY A 76 4.36 19.72 -1.61
CA GLY A 76 4.13 19.88 -0.17
C GLY A 76 3.21 18.82 0.45
N ASP A 77 2.58 17.96 -0.33
CA ASP A 77 1.78 16.85 0.21
C ASP A 77 2.68 15.77 0.84
N HIS A 78 2.32 15.35 2.05
CA HIS A 78 2.86 14.13 2.67
C HIS A 78 1.83 13.02 2.49
N ILE A 79 2.19 12.01 1.71
CA ILE A 79 1.29 10.95 1.28
C ILE A 79 1.55 9.63 2.02
N LEU A 80 0.48 8.89 2.27
CA LEU A 80 0.55 7.51 2.73
C LEU A 80 0.61 6.57 1.53
N THR A 81 1.60 5.69 1.52
CA THR A 81 1.82 4.69 0.49
C THR A 81 1.80 3.30 1.12
N MET A 82 1.00 2.39 0.56
CA MET A 82 1.01 0.98 0.90
C MET A 82 2.09 0.25 0.08
N ARG A 83 2.93 -0.55 0.72
CA ARG A 83 3.98 -1.34 0.05
C ARG A 83 3.39 -2.27 -1.01
N SER A 84 4.10 -2.46 -2.12
CA SER A 84 3.59 -3.23 -3.26
C SER A 84 3.25 -4.69 -2.94
N TRP A 85 3.96 -5.33 -2.01
CA TRP A 85 3.66 -6.70 -1.59
C TRP A 85 2.31 -6.83 -0.87
N LEU A 86 1.84 -5.76 -0.20
CA LEU A 86 0.53 -5.72 0.45
C LEU A 86 -0.56 -5.20 -0.51
N ALA A 87 -0.25 -4.16 -1.28
CA ALA A 87 -1.18 -3.57 -2.25
C ALA A 87 -1.55 -4.55 -3.37
N TYR A 88 -0.57 -5.35 -3.78
CA TYR A 88 -0.64 -6.23 -4.94
C TYR A 88 -0.12 -7.62 -4.57
N PRO A 89 -0.83 -8.34 -3.67
CA PRO A 89 -0.38 -9.61 -3.14
C PRO A 89 -0.24 -10.63 -4.27
N MET A 90 0.74 -11.53 -4.12
CA MET A 90 1.04 -12.59 -5.10
C MET A 90 1.37 -12.05 -6.51
N GLY A 91 1.99 -10.87 -6.59
CA GLY A 91 2.42 -10.30 -7.87
C GLY A 91 1.28 -9.78 -8.73
N ARG A 92 0.09 -9.54 -8.15
CA ARG A 92 -1.03 -8.91 -8.85
C ARG A 92 -0.61 -7.62 -9.56
N MET A 93 -1.29 -7.32 -10.65
CA MET A 93 -1.07 -6.09 -11.38
C MET A 93 -1.80 -4.92 -10.73
N PRO A 94 -1.20 -3.71 -10.75
CA PRO A 94 -1.93 -2.48 -10.51
C PRO A 94 -3.15 -2.36 -11.42
N ALA A 95 -4.24 -1.80 -10.87
CA ALA A 95 -5.45 -1.55 -11.65
C ALA A 95 -5.34 -0.22 -12.39
N ARG A 96 -6.12 -0.06 -13.47
CA ARG A 96 -6.20 1.24 -14.15
C ARG A 96 -6.70 2.30 -13.17
N GLY A 97 -6.05 3.45 -13.16
CA GLY A 97 -6.36 4.55 -12.26
C GLY A 97 -5.64 4.50 -10.92
N ASP A 98 -4.98 3.39 -10.57
CA ASP A 98 -4.11 3.35 -9.39
C ASP A 98 -3.00 4.39 -9.53
N ILE A 99 -2.70 5.10 -8.44
CA ILE A 99 -1.52 5.97 -8.35
C ILE A 99 -0.44 5.14 -7.67
N ILE A 100 0.69 4.97 -8.37
CA ILE A 100 1.76 4.08 -7.94
C ILE A 100 3.05 4.83 -7.73
N VAL A 101 3.82 4.35 -6.76
CA VAL A 101 5.19 4.76 -6.51
C VAL A 101 6.11 3.68 -7.07
N PHE A 102 7.10 4.08 -7.87
CA PHE A 102 7.99 3.16 -8.58
C PHE A 102 9.41 3.71 -8.71
N ARG A 103 10.36 2.84 -9.00
CA ARG A 103 11.72 3.24 -9.39
C ARG A 103 11.70 3.61 -10.88
N GLY A 104 12.13 4.82 -11.21
CA GLY A 104 12.26 5.29 -12.58
C GLY A 104 13.09 4.34 -13.43
N PRO A 105 12.86 4.30 -14.76
CA PRO A 105 13.64 3.46 -15.66
C PRO A 105 15.11 3.90 -15.68
N ASP A 106 16.02 2.92 -15.74
CA ASP A 106 17.45 3.18 -15.95
C ASP A 106 17.66 3.59 -17.40
N LEU A 107 17.67 4.89 -17.64
CA LEU A 107 17.81 5.43 -18.98
C LEU A 107 19.30 5.63 -19.31
N PRO A 108 19.81 5.18 -20.47
CA PRO A 108 21.23 5.28 -20.82
C PRO A 108 21.71 6.74 -20.85
N GLU A 109 23.00 6.94 -20.54
CA GLU A 109 23.61 8.27 -20.31
C GLU A 109 23.83 9.07 -21.60
N GLU A 110 23.79 8.40 -22.76
CA GLU A 110 24.23 8.95 -24.03
C GLU A 110 23.25 8.59 -25.15
N GLY A 111 22.75 9.62 -25.84
CA GLY A 111 22.23 9.50 -27.20
C GLY A 111 20.75 9.15 -27.36
N TYR A 112 20.04 10.07 -28.02
CA TYR A 112 18.87 9.80 -28.85
C TYR A 112 19.14 8.58 -29.76
N PRO A 113 18.21 7.62 -29.93
CA PRO A 113 18.46 6.50 -30.84
C PRO A 113 18.64 7.02 -32.28
N PRO A 114 19.63 6.53 -33.06
CA PRO A 114 19.75 6.88 -34.47
C PRO A 114 18.46 6.48 -35.20
N GLY A 115 17.77 7.45 -35.83
CA GLY A 115 16.50 7.21 -36.54
C GLY A 115 15.39 8.26 -36.39
N ALA A 116 15.69 9.48 -35.93
CA ALA A 116 14.91 10.66 -36.32
C ALA A 116 15.77 11.57 -37.18
N ASP A 117 15.96 11.11 -38.40
CA ASP A 117 15.76 11.99 -39.54
C ASP A 117 14.37 12.65 -39.46
N GLU A 118 14.35 13.98 -39.55
CA GLU A 118 13.20 14.86 -39.34
C GLU A 118 12.02 14.64 -40.32
N GLU A 119 12.18 13.80 -41.35
CA GLU A 119 11.28 13.76 -42.49
C GLU A 119 10.15 12.73 -42.41
N GLN A 120 10.20 11.69 -41.54
CA GLN A 120 9.10 10.71 -41.45
C GLN A 120 8.89 10.13 -40.03
N PRO A 121 8.01 10.74 -39.19
CA PRO A 121 7.71 10.22 -37.87
C PRO A 121 6.64 9.12 -37.96
N THR A 122 6.97 7.95 -38.52
CA THR A 122 6.07 6.79 -38.52
C THR A 122 6.66 5.67 -37.68
N GLY A 123 6.51 5.81 -36.36
CA GLY A 123 6.94 4.82 -35.39
C GLY A 123 6.90 5.39 -33.97
N PRO A 124 6.84 4.54 -32.92
CA PRO A 124 6.89 5.02 -31.56
C PRO A 124 8.19 5.79 -31.36
N ARG A 125 8.02 7.10 -31.20
CA ARG A 125 9.04 8.04 -30.80
C ARG A 125 9.70 7.53 -29.51
N LYS A 126 10.84 6.84 -29.61
CA LYS A 126 11.77 6.60 -28.49
C LYS A 126 12.50 7.92 -28.22
N PHE A 127 11.88 8.85 -27.53
CA PHE A 127 12.37 10.23 -27.41
C PHE A 127 12.73 10.61 -25.98
N GLY A 128 13.94 11.17 -25.83
CA GLY A 128 14.22 12.29 -24.92
C GLY A 128 14.18 11.98 -23.43
N VAL A 129 15.27 11.40 -22.93
CA VAL A 129 15.52 11.19 -21.50
C VAL A 129 16.09 12.48 -20.91
N PHE A 130 15.39 13.11 -19.97
CA PHE A 130 16.06 13.91 -18.95
C PHE A 130 16.58 12.95 -17.88
N ARG A 131 17.89 12.95 -17.65
CA ARG A 131 18.55 12.06 -16.67
C ARG A 131 18.69 12.76 -15.33
N ASN A 132 18.40 12.04 -14.26
CA ASN A 132 19.16 12.13 -13.01
C ASN A 132 19.84 10.78 -12.75
N GLU A 133 21.06 10.84 -12.22
CA GLU A 133 21.88 9.67 -11.94
C GLU A 133 21.22 8.84 -10.82
N SER A 134 20.94 7.56 -11.09
CA SER A 134 20.47 6.53 -10.14
C SER A 134 19.05 6.66 -9.55
N GLY A 135 18.12 5.85 -10.05
CA GLY A 135 17.01 5.28 -9.26
C GLY A 135 16.04 6.26 -8.61
N GLU A 136 15.61 7.31 -9.33
CA GLU A 136 14.58 8.24 -8.82
C GLU A 136 13.29 7.49 -8.45
N ILE A 137 12.70 7.88 -7.32
CA ILE A 137 11.38 7.39 -6.91
C ILE A 137 10.32 8.33 -7.48
N LEU A 138 9.54 7.81 -8.42
CA LEU A 138 8.50 8.56 -9.11
C LEU A 138 7.11 8.10 -8.66
N ILE A 139 6.15 9.02 -8.79
CA ILE A 139 4.73 8.76 -8.58
C ILE A 139 3.95 9.19 -9.83
N LYS A 140 3.14 8.27 -10.36
CA LYS A 140 2.30 8.47 -11.56
C LYS A 140 1.03 7.63 -11.47
N ARG A 141 0.06 7.93 -12.33
CA ARG A 141 -1.18 7.15 -12.45
C ARG A 141 -1.04 6.06 -13.50
N VAL A 142 -1.53 4.87 -13.21
CA VAL A 142 -1.64 3.76 -14.16
C VAL A 142 -2.75 4.05 -15.16
N VAL A 143 -2.37 4.08 -16.43
CA VAL A 143 -3.23 4.43 -17.55
C VAL A 143 -3.42 3.26 -18.50
N GLY A 144 -2.38 2.50 -18.82
CA GLY A 144 -2.46 1.30 -19.67
C GLY A 144 -2.11 0.03 -18.88
N LEU A 145 -2.82 -1.05 -19.17
CA LEU A 145 -2.67 -2.37 -18.53
C LEU A 145 -2.01 -3.39 -19.47
N PRO A 146 -1.50 -4.52 -18.94
CA PRO A 146 -0.87 -5.54 -19.75
C PRO A 146 -1.72 -6.01 -20.93
N GLY A 147 -1.10 -6.12 -22.09
CA GLY A 147 -1.75 -6.56 -23.32
C GLY A 147 -2.63 -5.50 -24.00
N GLU A 148 -2.76 -4.28 -23.46
CA GLU A 148 -3.49 -3.20 -24.12
C GLU A 148 -2.64 -2.46 -25.14
N THR A 149 -3.27 -1.71 -26.04
CA THR A 149 -2.59 -0.65 -26.79
C THR A 149 -2.87 0.70 -26.16
N VAL A 150 -1.84 1.55 -26.10
CA VAL A 150 -1.93 2.92 -25.61
C VAL A 150 -1.55 3.87 -26.73
N GLN A 151 -2.32 4.92 -26.90
CA GLN A 151 -2.02 6.01 -27.82
C GLN A 151 -2.27 7.33 -27.10
N VAL A 152 -1.43 8.32 -27.34
CA VAL A 152 -1.60 9.67 -26.80
C VAL A 152 -1.49 10.63 -27.96
N VAL A 153 -2.54 11.42 -28.22
CA VAL A 153 -2.61 12.36 -29.33
C VAL A 153 -3.02 13.72 -28.77
N GLY A 154 -2.10 14.68 -28.77
CA GLY A 154 -2.28 15.95 -28.08
C GLY A 154 -2.52 15.73 -26.58
N THR A 155 -3.73 16.01 -26.12
CA THR A 155 -4.16 15.82 -24.71
C THR A 155 -5.07 14.60 -24.53
N GLU A 156 -5.37 13.90 -25.61
CA GLU A 156 -6.29 12.77 -25.62
C GLU A 156 -5.52 11.47 -25.46
N VAL A 157 -6.06 10.59 -24.63
CA VAL A 157 -5.49 9.27 -24.33
C VAL A 157 -6.46 8.21 -24.82
N PHE A 158 -5.95 7.25 -25.59
CA PHE A 158 -6.71 6.13 -26.11
C PHE A 158 -6.15 4.82 -25.58
N ILE A 159 -7.06 3.91 -25.19
CA ILE A 159 -6.75 2.55 -24.76
C ILE A 159 -7.50 1.60 -25.68
N ASN A 160 -6.78 0.70 -26.36
CA ASN A 160 -7.36 -0.20 -27.36
C ASN A 160 -8.18 0.55 -28.43
N GLY A 161 -7.75 1.77 -28.78
CA GLY A 161 -8.44 2.66 -29.72
C GLY A 161 -9.64 3.43 -29.15
N PHE A 162 -10.06 3.15 -27.91
CA PHE A 162 -11.14 3.89 -27.24
C PHE A 162 -10.59 5.07 -26.47
N ARG A 163 -11.12 6.26 -26.73
CA ARG A 163 -10.80 7.47 -25.98
C ARG A 163 -11.19 7.30 -24.51
N MET A 164 -10.27 7.59 -23.60
CA MET A 164 -10.57 7.62 -22.17
C MET A 164 -11.37 8.88 -21.80
N GLU A 165 -12.44 8.71 -21.03
CA GLU A 165 -13.28 9.81 -20.54
C GLU A 165 -12.58 10.73 -19.53
N ARG A 166 -11.47 10.30 -18.93
CA ARG A 166 -10.79 11.08 -17.89
C ARG A 166 -10.19 12.36 -18.48
N HIS A 167 -10.61 13.50 -17.92
CA HIS A 167 -10.07 14.81 -18.23
C HIS A 167 -8.76 15.02 -17.45
N TYR A 168 -7.64 14.59 -18.04
CA TYR A 168 -6.33 15.01 -17.54
C TYR A 168 -6.18 16.52 -17.67
N LYS A 169 -5.49 17.16 -16.71
CA LYS A 169 -5.40 18.61 -16.69
C LYS A 169 -4.11 19.07 -17.36
N VAL A 170 -4.22 20.14 -18.15
CA VAL A 170 -3.09 20.88 -18.72
C VAL A 170 -2.89 22.11 -17.84
N ILE A 171 -1.75 22.22 -17.13
CA ILE A 171 -1.46 23.34 -16.22
C ILE A 171 0.00 23.82 -16.42
N PRO A 172 0.24 25.13 -16.65
CA PRO A 172 -0.72 26.18 -17.01
C PRO A 172 -1.26 26.00 -18.44
N PRO A 173 -2.31 26.71 -18.87
CA PRO A 173 -2.61 26.84 -20.28
C PRO A 173 -1.45 27.59 -20.94
N THR A 174 -0.50 26.85 -21.50
CA THR A 174 0.54 27.42 -22.36
C THR A 174 -0.15 27.95 -23.63
N PRO A 175 -0.01 29.25 -23.97
CA PRO A 175 -0.73 29.85 -25.09
C PRO A 175 -0.34 29.30 -26.47
N ASP A 176 0.79 28.59 -26.56
CA ASP A 176 1.25 27.97 -27.79
C ASP A 176 2.11 26.73 -27.42
N LEU A 177 1.54 25.55 -27.60
CA LEU A 177 2.27 24.28 -27.49
C LEU A 177 2.81 23.81 -28.85
N GLY A 178 2.54 24.50 -29.96
CA GLY A 178 2.90 24.02 -31.31
C GLY A 178 2.68 22.50 -31.50
N ASP A 179 3.61 21.87 -32.23
CA ASP A 179 3.75 20.43 -32.42
C ASP A 179 4.42 19.71 -31.23
N TYR A 180 4.18 20.09 -29.96
CA TYR A 180 4.80 19.38 -28.82
C TYR A 180 4.35 17.90 -28.86
N PRO A 181 5.27 16.95 -29.12
CA PRO A 181 4.91 15.57 -29.30
C PRO A 181 4.81 14.91 -27.92
N PHE A 182 3.75 15.20 -27.18
CA PHE A 182 3.35 14.41 -26.00
C PHE A 182 2.89 13.00 -26.37
N ALA A 183 3.24 12.52 -27.56
CA ALA A 183 2.43 11.59 -28.29
C ALA A 183 3.13 10.26 -28.46
N VAL A 184 2.50 9.25 -27.87
CA VAL A 184 2.53 7.89 -28.41
C VAL A 184 1.65 7.94 -29.67
N GLN A 185 2.21 8.46 -30.77
CA GLN A 185 1.48 8.76 -32.02
C GLN A 185 0.89 7.50 -32.64
N GLU A 186 1.67 6.42 -32.61
CA GLU A 186 1.23 5.08 -33.02
C GLU A 186 0.82 4.26 -31.80
N PRO A 187 -0.24 3.44 -31.88
CA PRO A 187 -0.66 2.59 -30.76
C PRO A 187 0.47 1.68 -30.26
N LEU A 188 0.94 1.94 -29.04
CA LEU A 188 1.97 1.17 -28.37
C LEU A 188 1.35 -0.04 -27.67
N LYS A 189 1.70 -1.26 -28.11
CA LYS A 189 1.28 -2.50 -27.46
C LYS A 189 2.10 -2.76 -26.19
N LEU A 190 1.42 -2.93 -25.06
CA LEU A 190 2.04 -3.26 -23.79
C LEU A 190 2.27 -4.77 -23.66
N GLY A 191 3.44 -5.15 -23.14
CA GLY A 191 3.78 -6.51 -22.76
C GLY A 191 2.95 -7.06 -21.61
N PRO A 192 3.10 -8.36 -21.29
CA PRO A 192 2.32 -9.04 -20.24
C PRO A 192 2.65 -8.56 -18.82
N ASP A 193 3.80 -7.91 -18.63
CA ASP A 193 4.27 -7.39 -17.35
C ASP A 193 4.43 -5.86 -17.31
N GLU A 194 3.89 -5.19 -18.32
CA GLU A 194 4.07 -3.76 -18.54
C GLU A 194 2.82 -2.94 -18.20
N LEU A 195 3.07 -1.75 -17.69
CA LEU A 195 2.08 -0.73 -17.38
C LEU A 195 2.46 0.54 -18.14
N PHE A 196 1.47 1.30 -18.59
CA PHE A 196 1.72 2.65 -19.07
C PHE A 196 1.22 3.64 -18.02
N VAL A 197 2.02 4.64 -17.67
CA VAL A 197 1.69 5.59 -16.62
C VAL A 197 1.79 7.03 -17.10
N LEU A 198 0.91 7.90 -16.61
CA LEU A 198 0.89 9.33 -16.90
C LEU A 198 0.83 10.13 -15.60
N GLY A 199 1.35 11.35 -15.63
CA GLY A 199 1.03 12.35 -14.63
C GLY A 199 -0.37 12.90 -14.85
N ASP A 200 -1.02 13.33 -13.78
CA ASP A 200 -2.33 14.00 -13.90
C ASP A 200 -2.21 15.40 -14.51
N ASN A 201 -1.03 16.02 -14.40
CA ASN A 201 -0.66 17.25 -15.07
C ASN A 201 0.09 16.92 -16.38
N LEU A 202 -0.66 16.68 -17.46
CA LEU A 202 -0.08 16.25 -18.73
C LEU A 202 0.92 17.25 -19.32
N ALA A 203 0.74 18.54 -19.05
CA ALA A 203 1.64 19.57 -19.56
C ALA A 203 3.01 19.57 -18.87
N ASN A 204 3.08 19.08 -17.63
CA ASN A 204 4.27 19.16 -16.80
C ASN A 204 4.53 17.85 -16.08
N SER A 205 4.78 16.78 -16.84
CA SER A 205 5.02 15.45 -16.28
C SER A 205 5.96 14.65 -17.15
N ASP A 206 7.11 14.29 -16.59
CA ASP A 206 8.01 13.27 -17.13
C ASP A 206 7.45 11.87 -16.78
N ASP A 207 6.82 11.23 -17.75
CA ASP A 207 6.04 10.00 -17.62
C ASP A 207 6.18 9.07 -18.83
N GLY A 208 5.32 8.05 -18.94
CA GLY A 208 5.45 6.99 -19.96
C GLY A 208 5.50 7.49 -21.41
N ARG A 209 5.12 8.74 -21.68
CA ARG A 209 5.30 9.39 -22.99
C ARG A 209 6.78 9.57 -23.36
N PHE A 210 7.66 9.77 -22.39
CA PHE A 210 9.08 10.05 -22.59
C PHE A 210 9.92 8.77 -22.50
N TRP A 211 9.64 7.93 -21.49
CA TRP A 211 10.48 6.77 -21.19
C TRP A 211 9.80 5.42 -21.43
N GLY A 212 8.55 5.41 -21.92
CA GLY A 212 7.85 4.20 -22.34
C GLY A 212 7.20 3.42 -21.19
N PRO A 213 6.90 2.11 -21.39
CA PRO A 213 6.22 1.30 -20.40
C PRO A 213 7.07 1.00 -19.15
N LEU A 214 6.39 0.91 -18.01
CA LEU A 214 6.94 0.53 -16.72
C LEU A 214 6.76 -0.98 -16.47
N LYS A 215 7.80 -1.68 -16.04
CA LYS A 215 7.69 -3.08 -15.61
C LYS A 215 7.05 -3.20 -14.24
N ARG A 216 6.24 -4.23 -14.03
CA ARG A 216 5.61 -4.53 -12.72
C ARG A 216 6.63 -4.62 -11.58
N SER A 217 7.83 -5.11 -11.83
CA SER A 217 8.91 -5.23 -10.84
C SER A 217 9.41 -3.88 -10.32
N GLN A 218 9.23 -2.79 -11.07
CA GLN A 218 9.63 -1.44 -10.66
C GLN A 218 8.66 -0.82 -9.65
N VAL A 219 7.43 -1.35 -9.53
CA VAL A 219 6.39 -0.82 -8.63
C VAL A 219 6.73 -1.16 -7.17
N ILE A 220 6.98 -0.13 -6.37
CA ILE A 220 7.34 -0.26 -4.95
C ILE A 220 6.16 -0.01 -4.00
N GLY A 221 5.13 0.70 -4.45
CA GLY A 221 3.95 0.95 -3.62
C GLY A 221 2.76 1.56 -4.35
N LYS A 222 1.64 1.66 -3.63
CA LYS A 222 0.38 2.25 -4.07
C LYS A 222 0.04 3.42 -3.15
N PHE A 223 -0.26 4.58 -3.72
CA PHE A 223 -0.80 5.72 -2.99
C PHE A 223 -2.17 5.38 -2.39
N VAL A 224 -2.35 5.75 -1.12
CA VAL A 224 -3.59 5.51 -0.36
C VAL A 224 -4.32 6.83 -0.10
N GLY A 225 -3.60 7.89 0.27
CA GLY A 225 -4.18 9.17 0.61
C GLY A 225 -3.14 10.21 1.00
N VAL A 226 -3.57 11.47 1.05
CA VAL A 226 -2.78 12.58 1.62
C VAL A 226 -3.00 12.58 3.13
N LEU A 227 -1.92 12.56 3.90
CA LEU A 227 -1.99 12.66 5.37
C LEU A 227 -2.14 14.11 5.80
N PHE A 228 -1.29 14.98 5.26
CA PHE A 228 -1.33 16.42 5.49
C PHE A 228 -0.60 17.15 4.38
N HIS A 229 -0.86 18.45 4.26
CA HIS A 229 -0.23 19.35 3.31
C HIS A 229 0.61 20.38 4.05
N GLU A 230 1.86 20.52 3.67
CA GLU A 230 2.78 21.52 4.21
C GLU A 230 2.88 22.71 3.26
N SER A 231 2.25 23.83 3.63
CA SER A 231 2.20 25.04 2.79
C SER A 231 3.55 25.76 2.64
N ASN A 232 4.50 25.46 3.53
CA ASN A 232 5.85 26.01 3.54
C ASN A 232 6.85 24.87 3.28
N GLY A 233 6.81 24.28 2.09
CA GLY A 233 7.86 23.34 1.68
C GLY A 233 9.26 23.97 1.85
N PRO A 234 10.33 23.16 2.00
CA PRO A 234 11.68 23.69 2.16
C PRO A 234 11.94 24.72 1.06
N ASN A 235 12.33 25.94 1.44
CA ASN A 235 12.65 27.04 0.53
C ASN A 235 13.69 26.56 -0.49
N MET A 236 13.25 26.03 -1.64
CA MET A 236 14.09 25.79 -2.79
C MET A 236 14.34 27.14 -3.47
N ARG A 237 14.99 28.05 -2.74
CA ARG A 237 15.75 29.12 -3.37
C ARG A 237 16.79 28.43 -4.24
N ARG A 238 16.57 28.52 -5.55
CA ARG A 238 17.56 28.34 -6.64
C ARG A 238 18.95 27.96 -6.13
N ALA A 239 19.30 26.68 -6.19
CA ALA A 239 20.67 26.32 -6.55
C ALA A 239 20.79 26.55 -8.06
N GLY A 240 20.73 27.83 -8.46
CA GLY A 240 21.26 28.23 -9.75
C GLY A 240 22.75 28.00 -9.66
N LYS A 241 23.25 27.02 -10.41
CA LYS A 241 24.67 26.91 -10.72
C LYS A 241 25.07 28.24 -11.40
N SER A 242 26.00 28.95 -10.77
CA SER A 242 26.84 29.96 -11.43
C SER A 242 27.68 29.32 -12.52
#